data_AF-A0A8T7CZF8-F1
#
_entry.id   AF-A0A8T7CZF8-F1
#
_cell.length_a   1.000
_cell.length_b   1.000
_cell.length_c   1.000
_cell.angle_alpha   90.00
_cell.angle_beta   90.00
_cell.angle_gamma   90.00
#
_symmetry.space_group_name_H-M   'P 1'
#
loop_
_entity.id
_entity.type
_entity.pdbx_description
1 polymer ?
#
loop_
_entity_poly.entity_id
_entity_poly.type
_entity_poly.pdbx_seq_one_letter_code
_entity_poly.pdbx_strand_id
1 'polypeptide(L)'
;HRSRFCLSRVFREPFMTAEGEMTKALMLAVAMGAPIGAAFITFGTIDPYLAIPARFWLGSALGGIIFGIGMVFAGGCASGSLWRIGEGHLKLVVAVIFFAWSGSTANAVLGKFGLLAADVDIDFLDGMAEITGIGFQAYMPDLMGGWGITLITTYVLLAVWYIFIRYNESTSKFTVF
;
A
#
# COMPACT_ATOMS: atom_id res chain seq x y z
N HIS A 1 -18.84 5.52 -3.77
CA HIS A 1 -20.22 5.05 -3.57
C HIS A 1 -20.65 4.05 -4.64
N ARG A 2 -20.69 4.40 -5.94
CA ARG A 2 -21.20 3.52 -7.01
C ARG A 2 -20.45 2.19 -7.16
N SER A 3 -19.13 2.18 -7.00
CA SER A 3 -18.28 0.98 -7.16
C SER A 3 -18.04 0.19 -5.87
N ARG A 4 -18.51 0.69 -4.70
CA ARG A 4 -18.29 0.07 -3.37
C ARG A 4 -16.86 -0.47 -3.17
N PHE A 5 -15.86 0.31 -3.57
CA PHE A 5 -14.47 -0.12 -3.59
C PHE A 5 -13.92 -0.41 -2.18
N CYS A 6 -13.41 -1.62 -1.96
CA CYS A 6 -12.74 -1.98 -0.71
C CYS A 6 -11.54 -2.89 -0.98
N LEU A 7 -10.36 -2.45 -0.54
CA LEU A 7 -9.10 -3.18 -0.72
C LEU A 7 -9.10 -4.57 -0.07
N SER A 8 -9.78 -4.76 1.07
CA SER A 8 -9.85 -6.10 1.68
C SER A 8 -10.69 -7.08 0.83
N ARG A 9 -11.73 -6.59 0.13
CA ARG A 9 -12.50 -7.40 -0.82
C ARG A 9 -11.63 -7.82 -2.01
N VAL A 10 -10.75 -6.94 -2.48
CA VAL A 10 -9.85 -7.23 -3.61
C VAL A 10 -8.95 -8.44 -3.34
N PHE A 11 -8.48 -8.63 -2.11
CA PHE A 11 -7.66 -9.78 -1.75
C PHE A 11 -8.47 -11.00 -1.33
N ARG A 12 -9.62 -10.80 -0.66
CA ARG A 12 -10.42 -11.91 -0.12
C ARG A 12 -11.26 -12.61 -1.20
N GLU A 13 -11.89 -11.84 -2.08
CA GLU A 13 -12.91 -12.34 -3.00
C GLU A 13 -12.41 -13.38 -4.01
N PRO A 14 -11.21 -13.23 -4.61
CA PRO A 14 -10.67 -14.24 -5.51
C PRO A 14 -10.52 -15.63 -4.88
N PHE A 15 -10.30 -15.72 -3.56
CA PHE A 15 -10.14 -16.98 -2.84
C PHE A 15 -11.43 -17.48 -2.18
N MET A 16 -12.43 -16.62 -1.99
CA MET A 16 -13.68 -17.01 -1.33
C MET A 16 -14.78 -17.36 -2.33
N THR A 17 -14.99 -16.53 -3.35
CA THR A 17 -16.15 -16.65 -4.27
C THR A 17 -15.75 -16.78 -5.74
N ALA A 18 -14.46 -16.87 -6.06
CA ALA A 18 -13.89 -16.81 -7.41
C ALA A 18 -14.19 -15.50 -8.19
N GLU A 19 -14.90 -14.53 -7.60
CA GLU A 19 -15.17 -13.25 -8.24
C GLU A 19 -13.91 -12.37 -8.27
N GLY A 20 -13.38 -12.14 -9.48
CA GLY A 20 -12.17 -11.36 -9.71
C GLY A 20 -12.39 -9.90 -10.14
N GLU A 21 -13.63 -9.43 -10.27
CA GLU A 21 -13.93 -8.12 -10.88
C GLU A 21 -13.25 -6.95 -10.15
N MET A 22 -13.35 -6.92 -8.83
CA MET A 22 -12.77 -5.85 -8.01
C MET A 22 -11.24 -5.88 -8.04
N THR A 23 -10.65 -7.07 -8.16
CA THR A 23 -9.20 -7.24 -8.26
C THR A 23 -8.69 -6.80 -9.62
N LYS A 24 -9.43 -7.10 -10.71
CA LYS A 24 -9.16 -6.56 -12.05
C LYS A 24 -9.24 -5.03 -12.06
N ALA A 25 -10.21 -4.44 -11.37
CA ALA A 25 -10.32 -2.99 -11.23
C ALA A 25 -9.12 -2.37 -10.48
N LEU A 26 -8.65 -2.99 -9.39
CA LEU A 26 -7.43 -2.55 -8.70
C LEU A 26 -6.20 -2.66 -9.62
N MET A 27 -6.06 -3.76 -10.35
CA MET A 27 -4.94 -3.95 -11.29
C MET A 27 -4.92 -2.86 -12.36
N LEU A 28 -6.06 -2.49 -12.93
CA LEU A 28 -6.16 -1.37 -13.87
C LEU A 28 -5.81 -0.03 -13.22
N ALA A 29 -6.26 0.19 -11.98
CA ALA A 29 -5.93 1.40 -11.24
C ALA A 29 -4.41 1.53 -11.00
N VAL A 30 -3.73 0.44 -10.65
CA VAL A 30 -2.27 0.41 -10.48
C VAL A 30 -1.56 0.54 -11.83
N ALA A 31 -2.03 -0.15 -12.86
CA ALA A 31 -1.46 -0.12 -14.20
C ALA A 31 -1.47 1.29 -14.83
N MET A 32 -2.50 2.08 -14.55
CA MET A 32 -2.58 3.49 -14.98
C MET A 32 -1.90 4.44 -13.98
N GLY A 33 -2.02 4.17 -12.67
CA GLY A 33 -1.47 5.03 -11.63
C GLY A 33 0.06 5.04 -11.56
N ALA A 34 0.70 3.89 -11.80
CA ALA A 34 2.16 3.75 -11.77
C ALA A 34 2.89 4.66 -12.81
N PRO A 35 2.54 4.66 -14.11
CA PRO A 35 3.20 5.53 -15.09
C PRO A 35 2.87 7.01 -14.88
N ILE A 36 1.66 7.34 -14.39
CA ILE A 36 1.27 8.71 -14.08
C ILE A 36 2.10 9.23 -12.89
N GLY A 37 2.23 8.44 -11.82
CA GLY A 37 3.08 8.77 -10.69
C GLY A 37 4.56 8.92 -11.08
N ALA A 38 5.04 8.03 -11.95
CA ALA A 38 6.38 8.13 -12.53
C ALA A 38 6.60 9.45 -13.27
N ALA A 39 5.65 9.83 -14.12
CA ALA A 39 5.73 11.08 -14.86
C ALA A 39 5.81 12.30 -13.91
N PHE A 40 4.95 12.38 -12.90
CA PHE A 40 4.95 13.49 -11.94
C PHE A 40 6.27 13.64 -11.19
N ILE A 41 6.92 12.53 -10.86
CA ILE A 41 8.22 12.53 -10.18
C ILE A 41 9.34 12.95 -11.14
N THR A 42 9.32 12.47 -12.40
CA THR A 42 10.33 12.88 -13.41
C THR A 42 10.24 14.35 -13.80
N PHE A 43 9.05 14.96 -13.75
CA PHE A 43 8.85 16.39 -14.02
C PHE A 43 9.22 17.30 -12.82
N GLY A 44 9.74 16.73 -11.72
CA GLY A 44 10.23 17.50 -10.58
C GLY A 44 9.15 18.19 -9.76
N THR A 45 7.88 17.81 -9.93
CA THR A 45 6.75 18.42 -9.20
C THR A 45 6.57 17.86 -7.79
N ILE A 46 7.13 16.68 -7.51
CA ILE A 46 7.00 15.95 -6.25
C ILE A 46 8.36 15.34 -5.91
N ASP A 47 8.94 15.74 -4.77
CA ASP A 47 10.13 15.10 -4.23
C ASP A 47 9.78 13.69 -3.72
N PRO A 48 10.34 12.61 -4.31
CA PRO A 48 9.99 11.24 -3.95
C PRO A 48 10.42 10.89 -2.52
N TYR A 49 11.47 11.55 -2.02
CA TYR A 49 12.03 11.34 -0.69
C TYR A 49 11.13 11.89 0.43
N LEU A 50 10.32 12.92 0.17
CA LEU A 50 9.33 13.41 1.12
C LEU A 50 8.09 12.52 1.18
N ALA A 51 7.77 11.86 0.06
CA ALA A 51 6.57 11.03 -0.07
C ALA A 51 6.77 9.60 0.45
N ILE A 52 8.00 9.09 0.48
CA ILE A 52 8.31 7.69 0.78
C ILE A 52 8.97 7.61 2.16
N PRO A 53 8.23 7.17 3.21
CA PRO A 53 8.81 7.06 4.54
C PRO A 53 9.83 5.92 4.59
N ALA A 54 11.00 6.20 5.17
CA ALA A 54 12.11 5.26 5.36
C ALA A 54 11.81 4.18 6.42
N ARG A 55 10.81 3.32 6.18
CA ARG A 55 10.34 2.30 7.14
C ARG A 55 10.33 0.89 6.53
N PHE A 56 10.95 0.72 5.36
CA PHE A 56 10.85 -0.52 4.59
C PHE A 56 11.58 -1.67 5.29
N TRP A 57 11.01 -2.87 5.20
CA TRP A 57 11.35 -4.08 5.96
C TRP A 57 10.57 -4.25 7.27
N LEU A 58 11.18 -4.01 8.42
CA LEU A 58 10.62 -4.40 9.72
C LEU A 58 9.47 -3.49 10.14
N GLY A 59 9.63 -2.17 9.95
CA GLY A 59 8.59 -1.19 10.23
C GLY A 59 7.33 -1.39 9.39
N SER A 60 7.48 -1.59 8.08
CA SER A 60 6.37 -1.89 7.17
C SER A 60 5.71 -3.24 7.46
N ALA A 61 6.48 -4.28 7.79
CA ALA A 61 5.93 -5.60 8.10
C ALA A 61 5.13 -5.59 9.41
N LEU A 62 5.72 -5.09 10.50
CA LEU A 62 5.04 -5.01 11.80
C LEU A 62 3.84 -4.06 11.76
N GLY A 63 4.01 -2.89 11.15
CA GLY A 63 2.93 -1.92 10.95
C GLY A 63 1.79 -2.50 10.12
N GLY A 64 2.10 -3.24 9.05
CA GLY A 64 1.12 -3.91 8.20
C GLY A 64 0.31 -4.98 8.95
N ILE A 65 0.95 -5.77 9.81
CA ILE A 65 0.28 -6.80 10.62
C ILE A 65 -0.68 -6.13 11.63
N ILE A 66 -0.20 -5.13 12.38
CA ILE A 66 -1.03 -4.41 13.36
C ILE A 66 -2.21 -3.72 12.66
N PHE A 67 -1.95 -3.07 11.52
CA PHE A 67 -2.99 -2.46 10.70
C PHE A 67 -4.00 -3.49 10.18
N GLY A 68 -3.54 -4.66 9.74
CA GLY A 68 -4.38 -5.78 9.31
C GLY A 68 -5.33 -6.26 10.40
N ILE A 69 -4.80 -6.48 11.61
CA ILE A 69 -5.59 -6.88 12.79
C ILE A 69 -6.64 -5.80 13.10
N GLY A 70 -6.25 -4.52 13.06
CA GLY A 70 -7.15 -3.39 13.24
C GLY A 70 -8.28 -3.35 12.21
N MET A 71 -8.01 -3.64 10.94
CA MET A 71 -9.03 -3.70 9.88
C MET A 71 -10.10 -4.77 10.17
N VAL A 72 -9.71 -5.92 10.73
CA VAL A 72 -10.65 -6.99 11.09
C VAL A 72 -11.57 -6.54 12.22
N PHE A 73 -11.03 -5.91 13.27
CA PHE A 73 -11.84 -5.42 14.39
C PHE A 73 -12.75 -4.25 14.01
N ALA A 74 -12.26 -3.32 13.17
CA ALA A 74 -13.07 -2.20 12.69
C ALA A 74 -14.22 -2.65 11.76
N GLY A 75 -14.07 -3.81 11.10
CA GLY A 75 -15.04 -4.33 10.13
C GLY A 75 -15.02 -3.54 8.81
N GLY A 76 -13.87 -3.00 8.43
CA GLY A 76 -13.70 -2.17 7.23
C GLY A 76 -12.24 -2.04 6.80
N CYS A 77 -12.03 -1.75 5.52
CA CYS A 77 -10.72 -1.37 4.96
C CYS A 77 -10.61 0.17 4.90
N ALA A 78 -9.40 0.74 4.82
CA ALA A 78 -9.21 2.20 4.80
C ALA A 78 -10.07 2.93 3.76
N SER A 79 -10.02 2.48 2.50
CA SER A 79 -10.85 3.05 1.43
C SER A 79 -12.34 2.84 1.70
N GLY A 80 -12.70 1.66 2.20
CA GLY A 80 -14.07 1.25 2.52
C GLY A 80 -14.71 2.10 3.60
N SER A 81 -13.95 2.42 4.65
CA SER A 81 -14.39 3.25 5.75
C SER A 81 -14.67 4.68 5.31
N LEU A 82 -13.83 5.23 4.43
CA LEU A 82 -13.94 6.61 4.00
C LEU A 82 -15.24 6.90 3.23
N TRP A 83 -15.63 6.06 2.27
CA TRP A 83 -16.88 6.31 1.53
C TRP A 83 -18.14 5.93 2.32
N ARG A 84 -18.05 4.97 3.26
CA ARG A 84 -19.16 4.62 4.18
C ARG A 84 -19.39 5.70 5.24
N ILE A 85 -18.37 6.45 5.62
CA ILE A 85 -18.56 7.68 6.40
C ILE A 85 -19.41 8.68 5.60
N GLY A 86 -19.14 8.83 4.30
CA GLY A 86 -19.94 9.66 3.41
C GLY A 86 -21.41 9.21 3.27
N GLU A 87 -21.73 7.94 3.55
CA GLU A 87 -23.12 7.43 3.64
C GLU A 87 -23.77 7.67 5.00
N GLY A 88 -23.04 8.18 6.00
CA GLY A 88 -23.55 8.43 7.36
C GLY A 88 -23.39 7.27 8.35
N HIS A 89 -22.53 6.28 8.06
CA HIS A 89 -22.29 5.18 8.99
C HIS A 89 -21.47 5.65 10.23
N LEU A 90 -22.16 6.03 11.30
CA LEU A 90 -21.59 6.52 12.57
C LEU A 90 -20.49 5.61 13.16
N LYS A 91 -20.64 4.29 13.08
CA LYS A 91 -19.60 3.34 13.53
C LYS A 91 -18.26 3.58 12.83
N LEU A 92 -18.29 3.83 11.51
CA LEU A 92 -17.07 4.02 10.73
C LEU A 92 -16.48 5.41 10.91
N VAL A 93 -17.31 6.42 11.22
CA VAL A 93 -16.83 7.76 11.61
C VAL A 93 -15.91 7.66 12.82
N VAL A 94 -16.39 6.98 13.87
CA VAL A 94 -15.61 6.76 15.09
C VAL A 94 -14.32 5.99 14.77
N ALA A 95 -14.40 4.93 13.96
CA ALA A 95 -13.23 4.14 13.58
C ALA A 95 -12.15 4.98 12.87
N VAL A 96 -12.51 5.89 11.96
CA VAL A 96 -11.54 6.74 11.25
C VAL A 96 -10.93 7.80 12.14
N ILE A 97 -11.69 8.36 13.10
CA ILE A 97 -11.15 9.30 14.09
C ILE A 97 -10.08 8.61 14.94
N PHE A 98 -10.38 7.42 15.49
CA PHE A 98 -9.39 6.67 16.27
C PHE A 98 -8.21 6.19 15.43
N PHE A 99 -8.42 5.86 14.15
CA PHE A 99 -7.35 5.54 13.23
C PHE A 99 -6.41 6.74 13.01
N ALA A 100 -6.95 7.93 12.75
CA ALA A 100 -6.15 9.15 12.58
C ALA A 100 -5.41 9.52 13.89
N TRP A 101 -6.09 9.41 15.03
CA TRP A 101 -5.51 9.73 16.33
C TRP A 101 -4.39 8.76 16.70
N SER A 102 -4.62 7.45 16.60
CA SER A 102 -3.61 6.42 16.88
C SER A 102 -2.43 6.49 15.92
N GLY A 103 -2.65 6.81 14.65
CA GLY A 103 -1.56 7.02 13.68
C GLY A 103 -0.69 8.22 14.04
N SER A 104 -1.32 9.34 14.43
CA SER A 104 -0.60 10.56 14.85
C SER A 104 0.19 10.34 16.16
N THR A 105 -0.42 9.71 17.16
CA THR A 105 0.26 9.42 18.43
C THR A 105 1.37 8.40 18.24
N ALA A 106 1.16 7.35 17.46
CA ALA A 106 2.21 6.38 17.15
C ALA A 106 3.40 7.04 16.45
N ASN A 107 3.16 7.94 15.50
CA ASN A 107 4.23 8.69 14.82
C ASN A 107 5.01 9.58 15.82
N ALA A 108 4.30 10.34 16.66
CA ALA A 108 4.94 11.19 17.67
C ALA A 108 5.74 10.39 18.72
N VAL A 109 5.22 9.24 19.15
CA VAL A 109 5.88 8.36 20.12
C VAL A 109 7.11 7.70 19.52
N LEU A 110 6.99 7.12 18.32
CA LEU A 110 8.13 6.52 17.61
C LEU A 110 9.21 7.58 17.27
N GLY A 111 8.80 8.84 17.05
CA GLY A 111 9.71 9.97 16.86
C GLY A 111 10.52 10.29 18.11
N LYS A 112 9.88 10.28 19.29
CA LYS A 112 10.56 10.50 20.57
C LYS A 112 11.49 9.36 20.97
N PHE A 113 11.22 8.13 20.55
CA PHE A 113 12.09 6.98 20.82
C PHE A 113 13.31 6.89 19.87
N GLY A 114 13.53 7.87 18.99
CA GLY A 114 14.67 7.88 18.07
C GLY A 114 14.61 6.83 16.95
N LEU A 115 13.56 5.99 16.92
CA LEU A 115 13.36 4.95 15.91
C LEU A 115 12.97 5.51 14.53
N LEU A 116 12.51 6.77 14.48
CA LEU A 116 12.19 7.52 13.26
C LEU A 116 13.19 8.64 12.97
N ALA A 117 14.24 8.81 13.80
CA ALA A 117 15.29 9.77 13.52
C ALA A 117 16.16 9.18 12.40
N ALA A 118 16.22 9.87 11.26
CA ALA A 118 17.12 9.55 10.17
C ALA A 118 18.55 9.83 10.65
N ASP A 119 19.34 8.77 10.87
CA ASP A 119 20.80 8.92 10.83
C ASP A 119 21.16 9.02 9.35
N VAL A 120 21.59 10.22 8.93
CA VAL A 120 22.04 10.52 7.57
C VAL A 120 23.39 9.82 7.39
N ASP A 121 23.38 8.57 6.92
CA ASP A 121 24.61 7.85 6.60
C ASP A 121 25.03 8.19 5.16
N ILE A 122 26.13 8.94 5.05
CA ILE A 122 26.69 9.50 3.82
C ILE A 122 27.61 8.52 3.07
N ASP A 123 27.86 7.32 3.60
CA ASP A 123 28.96 6.45 3.13
C ASP A 123 28.55 5.23 2.28
N PHE A 124 27.26 5.03 1.95
CA PHE A 124 26.83 3.89 1.12
C PHE A 124 26.22 4.31 -0.22
N LEU A 125 27.11 4.73 -1.14
CA LEU A 125 26.93 4.77 -2.59
C LEU A 125 25.88 5.79 -3.12
N ASP A 126 26.35 7.01 -3.40
CA ASP A 126 25.71 8.09 -4.19
C ASP A 126 24.18 8.21 -4.07
N GLY A 127 23.72 8.94 -3.04
CA GLY A 127 22.42 9.62 -3.08
C GLY A 127 21.35 9.19 -2.06
N MET A 128 21.73 9.12 -0.78
CA MET A 128 20.86 9.35 0.40
C MET A 128 19.61 8.44 0.55
N ALA A 129 19.81 7.17 0.85
CA ALA A 129 18.78 6.38 1.52
C ALA A 129 18.84 6.67 3.03
N GLU A 130 17.83 7.35 3.58
CA GLU A 130 17.70 7.49 5.03
C GLU A 130 17.53 6.08 5.62
N ILE A 131 18.54 5.59 6.36
CA ILE A 131 18.43 4.35 7.12
C ILE A 131 17.90 4.75 8.49
N THR A 132 16.67 4.35 8.81
CA THR A 132 16.17 4.46 10.18
C THR A 132 16.41 3.13 10.90
N GLY A 133 16.46 3.14 12.23
CA GLY A 133 16.61 1.90 13.03
C GLY A 133 15.51 0.84 12.82
N ILE A 134 14.47 1.14 12.02
CA ILE A 134 13.35 0.24 11.70
C ILE A 134 13.26 -0.12 10.21
N GLY A 135 14.11 0.43 9.35
CA GLY A 135 14.08 0.14 7.92
C GLY A 135 14.90 1.08 7.04
N PHE A 136 15.02 0.72 5.77
CA PHE A 136 15.67 1.53 4.75
C PHE A 136 14.65 2.31 3.92
N GLN A 137 15.08 3.41 3.30
CA GLN A 137 14.29 4.08 2.28
C GLN A 137 14.40 3.33 0.95
N ALA A 138 13.44 2.45 0.68
CA ALA A 138 13.40 1.67 -0.56
C ALA A 138 12.77 2.47 -1.69
N TYR A 139 13.55 3.26 -2.42
CA TYR A 139 13.07 3.89 -3.65
C TYR A 139 13.36 2.98 -4.85
N MET A 140 12.30 2.34 -5.35
CA MET A 140 12.39 1.29 -6.37
C MET A 140 13.09 1.72 -7.68
N PRO A 141 12.94 2.97 -8.19
CA PRO A 141 13.67 3.43 -9.38
C PRO A 141 15.19 3.51 -9.20
N ASP A 142 15.67 3.96 -8.04
CA ASP A 142 17.10 4.10 -7.78
C ASP A 142 17.73 2.73 -7.48
N LEU A 143 16.98 1.81 -6.84
CA LEU A 143 17.40 0.42 -6.61
C LEU A 143 17.51 -0.42 -7.89
N MET A 144 16.67 -0.15 -8.89
CA MET A 144 16.58 -0.95 -10.13
C MET A 144 17.23 -0.26 -11.35
N GLY A 145 17.91 0.87 -11.17
CA GLY A 145 18.66 1.55 -12.23
C GLY A 145 17.79 2.29 -13.27
N GLY A 146 16.57 2.69 -12.90
CA GLY A 146 15.72 3.58 -13.71
C GLY A 146 14.24 3.17 -13.82
N TRP A 147 13.42 4.13 -14.28
CA TRP A 147 11.97 4.00 -14.41
C TRP A 147 11.51 2.91 -15.39
N GLY A 148 12.32 2.59 -16.40
CA GLY A 148 11.98 1.55 -17.37
C GLY A 148 11.84 0.18 -16.72
N ILE A 149 12.83 -0.19 -15.89
CA ILE A 149 12.87 -1.50 -15.24
C ILE A 149 11.79 -1.61 -14.16
N THR A 150 11.52 -0.53 -13.43
CA THR A 150 10.47 -0.54 -12.39
C THR A 150 9.08 -0.71 -12.97
N LEU A 151 8.76 -0.01 -14.06
CA LEU A 151 7.47 -0.16 -14.73
C LEU A 151 7.33 -1.55 -15.35
N ILE A 152 8.37 -2.08 -16.01
CA ILE A 152 8.36 -3.45 -16.54
C ILE A 152 8.10 -4.46 -15.43
N THR A 153 8.82 -4.36 -14.31
CA THR A 153 8.66 -5.26 -13.16
C THR A 153 7.23 -5.19 -12.61
N THR A 154 6.68 -3.98 -12.49
CA THR A 154 5.31 -3.75 -12.03
C THR A 154 4.30 -4.40 -12.97
N TYR A 155 4.42 -4.20 -14.29
CA TYR A 155 3.51 -4.79 -15.27
C TYR A 155 3.63 -6.31 -15.35
N VAL A 156 4.84 -6.87 -15.23
CA VAL A 156 5.05 -8.32 -15.18
C VAL A 156 4.36 -8.91 -13.95
N LEU A 157 4.51 -8.30 -12.78
CA LEU A 157 3.89 -8.76 -11.55
C LEU A 157 2.36 -8.70 -11.64
N LEU A 158 1.81 -7.60 -12.19
CA LEU A 158 0.38 -7.48 -12.47
C LEU A 158 -0.12 -8.52 -13.47
N ALA A 159 0.65 -8.82 -14.52
CA ALA A 159 0.28 -9.83 -15.51
C ALA A 159 0.27 -11.24 -14.91
N VAL A 160 1.29 -11.59 -14.12
CA VAL A 160 1.34 -12.87 -13.39
C VAL A 160 0.13 -13.00 -12.45
N TRP A 161 -0.17 -11.95 -11.70
CA TRP A 161 -1.32 -11.93 -10.80
C TRP A 161 -2.66 -12.02 -11.54
N TYR A 162 -2.79 -11.33 -12.67
CA TYR A 162 -3.97 -11.42 -13.53
C TYR A 162 -4.19 -12.83 -14.09
N ILE A 163 -3.12 -13.47 -14.57
CA ILE A 163 -3.19 -14.86 -15.06
C ILE A 163 -3.61 -15.79 -13.92
N PHE A 164 -3.06 -15.61 -12.72
CA PHE A 164 -3.43 -16.39 -11.55
C PHE A 164 -4.91 -16.24 -11.19
N ILE A 165 -5.43 -15.02 -11.14
CA ILE A 165 -6.86 -14.77 -10.83
C ILE A 165 -7.75 -15.36 -11.90
N ARG A 166 -7.42 -15.18 -13.19
CA ARG A 166 -8.20 -15.71 -14.30
C ARG A 166 -8.18 -17.24 -14.31
N TYR A 167 -7.05 -17.85 -13.96
CA TYR A 167 -6.96 -19.29 -13.75
C TYR A 167 -7.85 -19.73 -12.59
N ASN A 168 -7.85 -19.01 -11.46
CA ASN A 168 -8.69 -19.37 -10.33
C ASN A 168 -10.20 -19.19 -10.62
N GLU A 169 -10.57 -18.14 -11.36
CA GLU A 169 -11.95 -17.87 -11.78
C GLU A 169 -12.50 -18.93 -12.75
N SER A 170 -11.63 -19.54 -13.57
CA SER A 170 -12.02 -20.61 -14.50
C SER A 170 -11.99 -22.01 -13.90
N THR A 171 -11.14 -22.25 -12.90
CA THR A 171 -10.92 -23.59 -12.35
C THR A 171 -11.63 -23.81 -11.00
N SER A 172 -12.08 -22.73 -10.33
CA SER A 172 -12.64 -22.73 -8.97
C SER A 172 -11.87 -23.61 -7.98
N LYS A 173 -10.55 -23.74 -8.18
CA LYS A 173 -9.74 -24.77 -7.51
C LYS A 173 -9.25 -24.30 -6.14
N PHE A 174 -9.12 -22.98 -5.97
CA PHE A 174 -8.72 -22.34 -4.73
C PHE A 174 -9.87 -21.52 -4.13
N THR A 175 -11.12 -21.91 -4.38
CA THR A 175 -12.26 -21.37 -3.63
C THR A 175 -12.54 -22.23 -2.41
N VAL A 176 -12.94 -21.57 -1.32
CA VAL A 176 -13.36 -22.26 -0.08
C VAL A 176 -14.75 -22.89 -0.24
N PHE A 177 -15.49 -22.54 -1.30
CA PHE A 177 -16.81 -23.07 -1.66
C PHE A 177 -16.81 -23.63 -3.08
#